data_AF-A0A6U4T6W2-F1
#
_entry.id   AF-A0A6U4T6W2-F1
#
_cell.length_a   1.000
_cell.length_b   1.000
_cell.length_c   1.000
_cell.angle_alpha   90.00
_cell.angle_beta   90.00
_cell.angle_gamma   90.00
#
_symmetry.space_group_name_H-M   'P 1'
#
loop_
_entity.id
_entity.type
_entity.pdbx_description
1 polymer ?
#
loop_
_entity_poly.entity_id
_entity_poly.type
_entity_poly.pdbx_seq_one_letter_code
_entity_poly.pdbx_strand_id
1 'polypeptide(L)'
;PACSNVDDGYFSGESEYVGGMYSGYRYQCVEYARRFLLISKGVTFDECMRASEIFDKTEVTDVETGGTHPLVACANGESTRCPQVGDLIIYPFVLGVLPWGHVAVISAVEDDWVGIAEQNQENKSWGDAPYGRRCDLKRDPETGAYSIVERLPDTQIRPCRGWMQVDGKADRPTTGGSGHRVEYAPLNVLDKFKTKRGHPQWTHWDMPRVVPDPATCGGEAAAALLATRPSRAELGTPAPGECWPGPVKEFHAVYEPTEVAGVTMIPGANYTFRLAGEAHKALAAGMTDEQISNRYELPTRFVAAARRQLSDFRHGSLIGGIAMVLNEETETYQLAEPRLDSLDGYGDFQLGEAFANANGQPGGWKMTTTNENLDRAVRLVSQRKHQLEHRTAPVNTTVYFLDVPEDAEALPLKDHLSADAVIKARRNRANMRIAYEQYVRYLEDKTAALAKGEIEAADAPVYEVRWVSLFDDNVTVDPATGVAVDGVKADFVWKTLPWSVLFELEGTGAAAKVGGKAEKLTQFMDYAAADTHVVPTVFQPLWAHMLQAKGTARDAAVWIRSEGAPDELKKLL
;
A
#
# COMPACT_ATOMS: atom_id res chain seq x y z
N PRO A 1 -10.92 -23.16 2.57
CA PRO A 1 -9.53 -22.82 2.98
C PRO A 1 -9.44 -21.33 3.31
N ALA A 2 -8.73 -20.95 4.36
CA ALA A 2 -8.35 -19.55 4.61
C ALA A 2 -6.95 -19.31 4.03
N CYS A 3 -6.74 -18.16 3.41
CA CYS A 3 -5.47 -17.77 2.80
C CYS A 3 -4.90 -16.53 3.50
N SER A 4 -3.56 -16.43 3.55
CA SER A 4 -2.90 -15.20 4.01
C SER A 4 -3.15 -14.06 3.03
N ASN A 5 -3.46 -12.89 3.57
CA ASN A 5 -3.55 -11.62 2.83
C ASN A 5 -2.28 -10.78 2.96
N VAL A 6 -1.12 -11.37 3.27
CA VAL A 6 0.14 -10.66 3.57
C VAL A 6 0.10 -9.85 4.88
N ASP A 7 -0.71 -8.79 4.94
CA ASP A 7 -1.01 -7.95 6.11
C ASP A 7 -2.49 -7.50 6.11
N ASP A 8 -2.93 -6.88 7.21
CA ASP A 8 -4.32 -6.49 7.46
C ASP A 8 -4.84 -5.34 6.57
N GLY A 9 -3.94 -4.59 5.92
CA GLY A 9 -4.31 -3.53 4.98
C GLY A 9 -4.04 -3.86 3.51
N TYR A 10 -3.43 -5.01 3.19
CA TYR A 10 -3.04 -5.32 1.82
C TYR A 10 -4.28 -5.50 0.95
N PHE A 11 -4.26 -4.93 -0.25
CA PHE A 11 -5.32 -5.09 -1.24
C PHE A 11 -4.72 -5.56 -2.57
N SER A 12 -5.04 -6.81 -2.95
CA SER A 12 -4.51 -7.40 -4.19
C SER A 12 -5.14 -6.81 -5.44
N GLY A 13 -6.41 -6.38 -5.36
CA GLY A 13 -7.27 -6.08 -6.51
C GLY A 13 -7.67 -7.30 -7.34
N GLU A 14 -7.33 -8.51 -6.89
CA GLU A 14 -7.69 -9.76 -7.56
C GLU A 14 -9.06 -10.27 -7.09
N SER A 15 -9.93 -10.62 -8.03
CA SER A 15 -11.23 -11.21 -7.73
C SER A 15 -11.14 -12.72 -7.53
N GLU A 16 -11.84 -13.25 -6.53
CA GLU A 16 -12.07 -14.68 -6.31
C GLU A 16 -13.48 -15.09 -6.74
N TYR A 17 -13.61 -16.32 -7.27
CA TYR A 17 -14.87 -16.84 -7.78
C TYR A 17 -15.14 -18.26 -7.29
N VAL A 18 -16.41 -18.56 -7.00
CA VAL A 18 -16.91 -19.90 -6.67
C VAL A 18 -18.07 -20.21 -7.60
N GLY A 19 -17.97 -21.28 -8.40
CA GLY A 19 -19.02 -21.61 -9.37
C GLY A 19 -19.30 -20.51 -10.42
N GLY A 20 -18.32 -19.64 -10.68
CA GLY A 20 -18.46 -18.48 -11.58
C GLY A 20 -19.10 -17.24 -10.95
N MET A 21 -19.46 -17.29 -9.66
CA MET A 21 -19.91 -16.13 -8.89
C MET A 21 -18.76 -15.49 -8.14
N TYR A 22 -18.66 -14.16 -8.18
CA TYR A 22 -17.70 -13.38 -7.41
C TYR A 22 -17.92 -13.56 -5.90
N SER A 23 -16.90 -14.06 -5.18
CA SER A 23 -16.94 -14.16 -3.71
C SER A 23 -16.39 -12.92 -3.03
N GLY A 24 -15.47 -12.18 -3.67
CA GLY A 24 -14.82 -11.01 -3.11
C GLY A 24 -13.37 -10.86 -3.61
N TYR A 25 -12.65 -9.89 -3.05
CA TYR A 25 -11.24 -9.69 -3.36
C TYR A 25 -10.32 -10.63 -2.56
N ARG A 26 -9.30 -11.20 -3.20
CA ARG A 26 -8.29 -12.04 -2.55
C ARG A 26 -7.40 -11.21 -1.61
N TYR A 27 -7.15 -11.60 -0.37
CA TYR A 27 -7.90 -12.54 0.47
C TYR A 27 -8.51 -11.76 1.63
N GLN A 28 -9.50 -10.92 1.32
CA GLN A 28 -10.21 -10.08 2.27
C GLN A 28 -11.14 -10.90 3.18
N CYS A 29 -11.54 -10.31 4.31
CA CYS A 29 -12.42 -10.96 5.29
C CYS A 29 -13.83 -11.23 4.72
N VAL A 30 -14.40 -10.28 3.97
CA VAL A 30 -15.71 -10.43 3.31
C VAL A 30 -15.69 -11.54 2.26
N GLU A 31 -14.59 -11.66 1.52
CA GLU A 31 -14.38 -12.74 0.53
C GLU A 31 -14.47 -14.11 1.21
N TYR A 32 -13.76 -14.29 2.32
CA TYR A 32 -13.79 -15.53 3.08
C TYR A 32 -15.19 -15.89 3.58
N ALA A 33 -15.89 -14.92 4.18
CA ALA A 33 -17.23 -15.14 4.73
C ALA A 33 -18.24 -15.51 3.64
N ARG A 34 -18.22 -14.82 2.50
CA ARG A 34 -19.10 -15.13 1.37
C ARG A 34 -18.76 -16.49 0.75
N ARG A 35 -17.47 -16.77 0.51
CA ARG A 35 -17.03 -18.07 0.00
C ARG A 35 -17.38 -19.22 0.94
N PHE A 36 -17.25 -19.02 2.25
CA PHE A 36 -17.67 -20.01 3.24
C PHE A 36 -19.16 -20.34 3.07
N LEU A 37 -20.05 -19.35 3.08
CA LEU A 37 -21.50 -19.56 2.92
C LEU A 37 -21.86 -20.19 1.57
N LEU A 38 -21.19 -19.81 0.47
CA LEU A 38 -21.40 -20.41 -0.84
C LEU A 38 -21.05 -21.89 -0.84
N ILE A 39 -19.91 -22.26 -0.26
CA ILE A 39 -19.45 -23.64 -0.24
C ILE A 39 -20.29 -24.48 0.73
N SER A 40 -20.52 -23.99 1.95
CA SER A 40 -21.14 -24.75 3.04
C SER A 40 -22.65 -24.78 2.98
N LYS A 41 -23.32 -23.72 2.53
CA LYS A 41 -24.78 -23.58 2.52
C LYS A 41 -25.36 -23.26 1.14
N GLY A 42 -24.56 -22.80 0.18
CA GLY A 42 -25.05 -22.46 -1.16
C GLY A 42 -25.84 -21.15 -1.18
N VAL A 43 -25.51 -20.25 -0.26
CA VAL A 43 -26.18 -18.96 -0.10
C VAL A 43 -25.17 -17.83 -0.14
N THR A 44 -25.65 -16.63 -0.48
CA THR A 44 -24.86 -15.40 -0.44
C THR A 44 -25.66 -14.28 0.22
N PHE A 45 -24.98 -13.36 0.89
CA PHE A 45 -25.52 -12.06 1.25
C PHE A 45 -25.23 -11.03 0.15
N ASP A 46 -26.05 -9.98 0.08
CA ASP A 46 -25.89 -8.87 -0.87
C ASP A 46 -24.56 -8.14 -0.73
N GLU A 47 -24.22 -7.30 -1.71
CA GLU A 47 -23.03 -6.48 -1.69
C GLU A 47 -22.94 -5.59 -0.42
N CYS A 48 -21.72 -5.34 0.02
CA CYS A 48 -21.42 -4.47 1.16
C CYS A 48 -20.07 -3.80 0.90
N MET A 49 -19.97 -2.52 1.26
CA MET A 49 -18.72 -1.76 1.17
C MET A 49 -17.86 -1.98 2.42
N ARG A 50 -18.50 -2.22 3.56
CA ARG A 50 -17.84 -2.49 4.86
C ARG A 50 -18.30 -3.83 5.40
N ALA A 51 -17.38 -4.58 6.01
CA ALA A 51 -17.70 -5.83 6.69
C ALA A 51 -18.73 -5.63 7.82
N SER A 52 -18.69 -4.48 8.50
CA SER A 52 -19.64 -4.15 9.57
C SER A 52 -21.10 -4.05 9.13
N GLU A 53 -21.36 -3.75 7.85
CA GLU A 53 -22.71 -3.62 7.27
C GLU A 53 -23.42 -4.97 7.15
N ILE A 54 -22.68 -6.08 7.19
CA ILE A 54 -23.26 -7.43 7.14
C ILE A 54 -24.22 -7.65 8.31
N PHE A 55 -23.96 -7.01 9.46
CA PHE A 55 -24.82 -7.15 10.65
C PHE A 55 -26.21 -6.52 10.47
N ASP A 56 -26.37 -5.64 9.48
CA ASP A 56 -27.64 -4.96 9.19
C ASP A 56 -28.44 -5.68 8.08
N LYS A 57 -27.92 -6.79 7.55
CA LYS A 57 -28.60 -7.62 6.53
C LYS A 57 -29.58 -8.59 7.17
N THR A 58 -30.74 -8.77 6.55
CA THR A 58 -31.84 -9.58 7.10
C THR A 58 -32.07 -10.89 6.36
N GLU A 59 -31.44 -11.09 5.20
CA GLU A 59 -31.59 -12.31 4.40
C GLU A 59 -30.32 -12.67 3.63
N VAL A 60 -30.25 -13.95 3.24
CA VAL A 60 -29.31 -14.49 2.26
C VAL A 60 -30.09 -15.13 1.12
N THR A 61 -29.52 -15.11 -0.08
CA THR A 61 -30.13 -15.69 -1.27
C THR A 61 -29.45 -17.02 -1.63
N ASP A 62 -30.24 -18.06 -1.85
CA ASP A 62 -29.82 -19.34 -2.38
C ASP A 62 -29.41 -19.19 -3.85
N VAL A 63 -28.18 -19.55 -4.17
CA VAL A 63 -27.62 -19.28 -5.51
C VAL A 63 -28.02 -20.31 -6.56
N GLU A 64 -28.60 -21.44 -6.15
CA GLU A 64 -29.03 -22.54 -7.03
C GLU A 64 -30.53 -22.43 -7.34
N THR A 65 -31.32 -21.84 -6.44
CA THR A 65 -32.80 -21.70 -6.58
C THR A 65 -33.25 -20.25 -6.71
N GLY A 66 -32.47 -19.28 -6.21
CA GLY A 66 -32.83 -17.88 -6.13
C GLY A 66 -33.82 -17.52 -5.02
N GLY A 67 -34.21 -18.46 -4.15
CA GLY A 67 -35.02 -18.18 -2.97
C GLY A 67 -34.21 -17.51 -1.85
N THR A 68 -34.88 -16.89 -0.88
CA THR A 68 -34.23 -16.24 0.26
C THR A 68 -34.44 -16.98 1.56
N HIS A 69 -33.48 -16.84 2.48
CA HIS A 69 -33.50 -17.39 3.83
C HIS A 69 -33.20 -16.28 4.84
N PRO A 70 -33.84 -16.26 6.02
CA PRO A 70 -33.56 -15.24 7.03
C PRO A 70 -32.11 -15.30 7.52
N LEU A 71 -31.48 -14.13 7.61
CA LEU A 71 -30.18 -13.93 8.24
C LEU A 71 -30.42 -13.16 9.55
N VAL A 72 -30.33 -13.86 10.68
CA VAL A 72 -30.75 -13.36 11.98
C VAL A 72 -29.55 -12.78 12.73
N ALA A 73 -29.59 -11.48 12.99
CA ALA A 73 -28.62 -10.81 13.84
C ALA A 73 -28.84 -11.16 15.31
N CYS A 74 -27.79 -11.66 15.95
CA CYS A 74 -27.73 -11.98 17.37
C CYS A 74 -26.76 -11.01 18.06
N ALA A 75 -27.31 -9.99 18.72
CA ALA A 75 -26.52 -8.96 19.41
C ALA A 75 -25.72 -9.55 20.59
N ASN A 76 -24.44 -9.18 20.67
CA ASN A 76 -23.50 -9.67 21.67
C ASN A 76 -23.91 -9.22 23.08
N GLY A 77 -24.10 -10.15 24.01
CA GLY A 77 -24.57 -9.86 25.38
C GLY A 77 -26.08 -9.64 25.52
N GLU A 78 -26.85 -9.69 24.43
CA GLU A 78 -28.31 -9.52 24.46
C GLU A 78 -29.04 -10.76 23.93
N SER A 79 -28.46 -11.46 22.94
CA SER A 79 -29.10 -12.63 22.32
C SER A 79 -29.04 -13.86 23.22
N THR A 80 -30.18 -14.54 23.38
CA THR A 80 -30.29 -15.85 24.04
C THR A 80 -30.05 -17.03 23.09
N ARG A 81 -29.87 -16.77 21.79
CA ARG A 81 -29.50 -17.80 20.81
C ARG A 81 -28.02 -18.11 20.97
N CYS A 82 -27.63 -19.34 21.27
CA CYS A 82 -26.22 -19.71 21.34
C CYS A 82 -25.57 -19.56 19.94
N PRO A 83 -24.34 -19.02 19.83
CA PRO A 83 -23.58 -19.10 18.59
C PRO A 83 -23.41 -20.54 18.13
N GLN A 84 -23.38 -20.75 16.81
CA GLN A 84 -23.28 -22.05 16.17
C GLN A 84 -22.10 -22.10 15.20
N VAL A 85 -21.60 -23.31 14.95
CA VAL A 85 -20.61 -23.52 13.89
C VAL A 85 -21.23 -23.12 12.55
N GLY A 86 -20.53 -22.25 11.82
CA GLY A 86 -20.95 -21.68 10.55
C GLY A 86 -21.59 -20.30 10.64
N ASP A 87 -21.83 -19.78 11.86
CA ASP A 87 -22.30 -18.41 12.05
C ASP A 87 -21.23 -17.39 11.66
N LEU A 88 -21.67 -16.22 11.18
CA LEU A 88 -20.75 -15.11 10.88
C LEU A 88 -20.63 -14.18 12.09
N ILE A 89 -19.44 -14.01 12.66
CA ILE A 89 -19.19 -13.02 13.71
C ILE A 89 -18.80 -11.68 13.08
N ILE A 90 -19.42 -10.57 13.52
CA ILE A 90 -19.25 -9.24 12.92
C ILE A 90 -18.67 -8.26 13.93
N TYR A 91 -17.65 -7.50 13.52
CA TYR A 91 -17.02 -6.44 14.29
C TYR A 91 -17.44 -5.06 13.80
N PRO A 92 -17.53 -4.06 14.70
CA PRO A 92 -18.00 -2.73 14.35
C PRO A 92 -16.99 -1.97 13.47
N PHE A 93 -17.49 -1.02 12.71
CA PHE A 93 -16.67 0.03 12.11
C PHE A 93 -16.11 0.92 13.22
N VAL A 94 -14.79 1.08 13.26
CA VAL A 94 -14.08 1.91 14.24
C VAL A 94 -13.01 2.68 13.48
N LEU A 95 -13.21 3.99 13.32
CA LEU A 95 -12.28 4.84 12.60
C LEU A 95 -10.87 4.75 13.22
N GLY A 96 -9.85 4.57 12.38
CA GLY A 96 -8.44 4.47 12.81
C GLY A 96 -8.01 3.12 13.36
N VAL A 97 -8.94 2.18 13.59
CA VAL A 97 -8.67 0.89 14.23
C VAL A 97 -9.17 -0.29 13.38
N LEU A 98 -10.48 -0.29 13.06
CA LEU A 98 -11.13 -1.23 12.14
C LEU A 98 -11.96 -0.41 11.13
N PRO A 99 -11.30 0.28 10.19
CA PRO A 99 -11.95 1.28 9.31
C PRO A 99 -12.95 0.66 8.32
N TRP A 100 -13.05 -0.66 8.25
CA TRP A 100 -14.04 -1.38 7.44
C TRP A 100 -14.93 -2.31 8.29
N GLY A 101 -14.75 -2.29 9.61
CA GLY A 101 -15.15 -3.40 10.48
C GLY A 101 -14.40 -4.69 10.14
N HIS A 102 -14.92 -5.82 10.61
CA HIS A 102 -14.36 -7.13 10.29
C HIS A 102 -15.46 -8.19 10.32
N VAL A 103 -15.27 -9.27 9.55
CA VAL A 103 -16.16 -10.44 9.54
C VAL A 103 -15.35 -11.72 9.56
N ALA A 104 -15.80 -12.67 10.36
CA ALA A 104 -15.20 -13.99 10.45
C ALA A 104 -16.27 -15.08 10.58
N VAL A 105 -15.84 -16.34 10.55
CA VAL A 105 -16.70 -17.52 10.68
C VAL A 105 -16.42 -18.20 12.01
N ILE A 106 -17.47 -18.50 12.77
CA ILE A 106 -17.37 -19.36 13.95
C ILE A 106 -17.21 -20.80 13.46
N SER A 107 -16.05 -21.40 13.73
CA SER A 107 -15.66 -22.73 13.22
C SER A 107 -15.64 -23.81 14.31
N ALA A 108 -15.70 -23.41 15.58
CA ALA A 108 -15.86 -24.30 16.73
C ALA A 108 -16.66 -23.59 17.81
N VAL A 109 -17.49 -24.33 18.55
CA VAL A 109 -18.26 -23.82 19.69
C VAL A 109 -18.15 -24.87 20.79
N GLU A 110 -17.61 -24.48 21.93
CA GLU A 110 -17.56 -25.26 23.17
C GLU A 110 -18.32 -24.52 24.28
N ASP A 111 -18.41 -25.11 25.46
CA ASP A 111 -19.17 -24.56 26.60
C ASP A 111 -18.70 -23.15 27.03
N ASP A 112 -17.39 -22.88 26.97
CA ASP A 112 -16.77 -21.65 27.47
C ASP A 112 -15.96 -20.89 26.41
N TRP A 113 -15.94 -21.35 25.15
CA TRP A 113 -15.23 -20.65 24.07
C TRP A 113 -15.76 -20.94 22.67
N VAL A 114 -15.40 -20.04 21.74
CA VAL A 114 -15.63 -20.20 20.30
C VAL A 114 -14.33 -20.06 19.52
N GLY A 115 -14.19 -20.84 18.44
CA GLY A 115 -13.06 -20.79 17.51
C GLY A 115 -13.39 -19.92 16.30
N ILE A 116 -12.55 -18.94 16.00
CA ILE A 116 -12.76 -17.98 14.92
C ILE A 116 -11.84 -18.31 13.73
N ALA A 117 -12.45 -18.59 12.58
CA ALA A 117 -11.76 -18.75 11.30
C ALA A 117 -11.98 -17.51 10.43
N GLU A 118 -10.89 -16.90 9.96
CA GLU A 118 -10.95 -15.61 9.27
C GLU A 118 -9.83 -15.42 8.24
N GLN A 119 -9.95 -14.39 7.40
CA GLN A 119 -8.84 -13.88 6.59
C GLN A 119 -8.67 -12.39 6.90
N ASN A 120 -7.51 -11.84 6.56
CA ASN A 120 -7.22 -10.41 6.73
C ASN A 120 -7.30 -9.91 8.19
N GLN A 121 -6.82 -10.72 9.13
CA GLN A 121 -6.64 -10.33 10.53
C GLN A 121 -5.25 -10.76 11.03
N GLU A 122 -5.01 -12.07 11.16
CA GLU A 122 -3.67 -12.62 11.36
C GLU A 122 -3.24 -13.45 10.14
N ASN A 123 -1.97 -13.31 9.75
CA ASN A 123 -1.38 -14.00 8.60
C ASN A 123 -0.54 -15.23 8.98
N LYS A 124 -0.71 -15.73 10.20
CA LYS A 124 0.02 -16.91 10.70
C LYS A 124 -0.67 -18.19 10.24
N SER A 125 0.12 -19.24 10.05
CA SER A 125 -0.42 -20.59 9.86
C SER A 125 -1.16 -21.03 11.13
N TRP A 126 -2.32 -21.67 10.96
CA TRP A 126 -3.12 -22.22 12.05
C TRP A 126 -2.70 -23.66 12.41
N GLY A 127 -1.69 -24.21 11.72
CA GLY A 127 -1.35 -25.63 11.80
C GLY A 127 -2.55 -26.49 11.41
N ASP A 128 -2.89 -27.46 12.26
CA ASP A 128 -4.03 -28.37 12.06
C ASP A 128 -5.34 -27.84 12.68
N ALA A 129 -5.33 -26.66 13.30
CA ALA A 129 -6.52 -26.10 13.93
C ALA A 129 -7.51 -25.57 12.87
N PRO A 130 -8.84 -25.75 13.09
CA PRO A 130 -9.85 -25.21 12.19
C PRO A 130 -10.13 -23.70 12.37
N TYR A 131 -9.43 -23.04 13.30
CA TYR A 131 -9.55 -21.62 13.63
C TYR A 131 -8.17 -20.97 13.77
N GLY A 132 -8.11 -19.65 13.54
CA GLY A 132 -6.92 -18.84 13.80
C GLY A 132 -6.80 -18.37 15.24
N ARG A 133 -7.92 -18.15 15.94
CA ARG A 133 -7.94 -17.71 17.34
C ARG A 133 -9.18 -18.20 18.09
N ARG A 134 -9.16 -18.06 19.42
CA ARG A 134 -10.27 -18.39 20.32
C ARG A 134 -10.77 -17.15 21.07
N CYS A 135 -12.08 -17.08 21.27
CA CYS A 135 -12.73 -16.10 22.13
C CYS A 135 -13.47 -16.81 23.26
N ASP A 136 -13.56 -16.19 24.43
CA ASP A 136 -14.38 -16.71 25.53
C ASP A 136 -15.86 -16.62 25.16
N LEU A 137 -16.62 -17.66 25.48
CA LEU A 137 -18.07 -17.67 25.42
C LEU A 137 -18.60 -17.62 26.85
N LYS A 138 -19.39 -16.59 27.14
CA LYS A 138 -20.04 -16.41 28.44
C LYS A 138 -21.53 -16.49 28.25
N ARG A 139 -22.20 -17.10 29.21
CA ARG A 139 -23.66 -17.08 29.31
C ARG A 139 -24.05 -16.40 30.61
N ASP A 140 -24.85 -15.36 30.50
CA ASP A 140 -25.44 -14.70 31.65
C ASP A 140 -26.46 -15.65 32.31
N PRO A 141 -26.31 -16.00 33.59
CA PRO A 141 -27.20 -16.93 34.27
C PRO A 141 -28.59 -16.35 34.56
N GLU A 142 -28.74 -15.03 34.60
CA GLU A 142 -30.00 -14.34 34.89
C GLU A 142 -30.82 -14.12 33.62
N THR A 143 -30.19 -13.59 32.56
CA THR A 143 -30.86 -13.27 31.30
C THR A 143 -30.81 -14.42 30.29
N GLY A 144 -29.87 -15.35 30.45
CA GLY A 144 -29.59 -16.40 29.48
C GLY A 144 -28.87 -15.92 28.22
N ALA A 145 -28.49 -14.63 28.17
CA ALA A 145 -27.83 -14.03 27.01
C ALA A 145 -26.38 -14.52 26.87
N TYR A 146 -25.91 -14.65 25.63
CA TYR A 146 -24.55 -15.06 25.32
C TYR A 146 -23.68 -13.85 24.99
N SER A 147 -22.44 -13.87 25.46
CA SER A 147 -21.39 -12.90 25.12
C SER A 147 -20.14 -13.60 24.61
N ILE A 148 -19.64 -13.17 23.46
CA ILE A 148 -18.31 -13.52 22.96
C ILE A 148 -17.34 -12.42 23.40
N VAL A 149 -16.28 -12.80 24.10
CA VAL A 149 -15.27 -11.90 24.66
C VAL A 149 -13.90 -12.26 24.11
N GLU A 150 -13.19 -11.28 23.55
CA GLU A 150 -11.84 -11.47 23.03
C GLU A 150 -10.84 -11.83 24.13
N ARG A 151 -10.03 -12.87 23.90
CA ARG A 151 -8.97 -13.31 24.84
C ARG A 151 -7.69 -12.49 24.75
N LEU A 152 -7.56 -11.65 23.74
CA LEU A 152 -6.33 -10.91 23.47
C LEU A 152 -6.41 -9.53 24.15
N PRO A 153 -5.65 -9.30 25.24
CA PRO A 153 -5.69 -8.03 25.99
C PRO A 153 -5.05 -6.85 25.24
N ASP A 154 -4.45 -7.08 24.06
CA ASP A 154 -3.58 -6.13 23.35
C ASP A 154 -3.96 -5.97 21.86
N THR A 155 -5.12 -6.50 21.45
CA THR A 155 -5.62 -6.25 20.10
C THR A 155 -6.54 -5.04 20.12
N GLN A 156 -6.31 -4.08 19.23
CA GLN A 156 -7.22 -2.96 19.00
C GLN A 156 -8.64 -3.41 18.55
N ILE A 157 -8.89 -4.72 18.44
CA ILE A 157 -10.20 -5.31 18.14
C ILE A 157 -11.19 -4.93 19.25
N ARG A 158 -12.10 -4.01 18.92
CA ARG A 158 -13.27 -3.69 19.75
C ARG A 158 -14.15 -4.93 19.91
N PRO A 159 -14.99 -5.01 20.96
CA PRO A 159 -15.98 -6.07 21.09
C PRO A 159 -16.81 -6.24 19.81
N CYS A 160 -17.08 -7.48 19.42
CA CYS A 160 -17.93 -7.75 18.25
C CYS A 160 -19.35 -7.19 18.47
N ARG A 161 -20.02 -6.79 17.39
CA ARG A 161 -21.45 -6.42 17.42
C ARG A 161 -22.31 -7.63 17.81
N GLY A 162 -21.89 -8.82 17.38
CA GLY A 162 -22.62 -10.06 17.56
C GLY A 162 -22.28 -11.06 16.45
N TRP A 163 -23.17 -12.03 16.25
CA TRP A 163 -23.08 -13.01 15.16
C TRP A 163 -24.38 -13.07 14.35
N MET A 164 -24.29 -13.60 13.13
CA MET A 164 -25.39 -13.75 12.18
C MET A 164 -25.63 -15.23 11.93
N GLN A 165 -26.89 -15.67 12.08
CA GLN A 165 -27.31 -17.06 11.86
C GLN A 165 -28.19 -17.16 10.62
N VAL A 166 -27.93 -18.16 9.76
CA VAL A 166 -28.80 -18.45 8.60
C VAL A 166 -29.89 -19.43 9.04
N ASP A 167 -31.13 -18.95 9.15
CA ASP A 167 -32.27 -19.77 9.57
C ASP A 167 -32.87 -20.52 8.36
N GLY A 168 -33.30 -21.77 8.59
CA GLY A 168 -34.04 -22.55 7.60
C GLY A 168 -33.23 -23.04 6.39
N LYS A 169 -31.89 -22.94 6.42
CA LYS A 169 -31.00 -23.49 5.39
C LYS A 169 -30.01 -24.49 5.99
N ALA A 170 -30.20 -25.77 5.63
CA ALA A 170 -29.26 -26.83 5.97
C ALA A 170 -27.94 -26.69 5.21
N ASP A 171 -26.88 -27.24 5.78
CA ASP A 171 -25.60 -27.36 5.10
C ASP A 171 -25.71 -28.25 3.86
N ARG A 172 -24.87 -27.96 2.88
CA ARG A 172 -24.78 -28.72 1.63
C ARG A 172 -24.21 -30.10 1.90
N PRO A 173 -24.64 -31.12 1.13
CA PRO A 173 -24.11 -32.47 1.24
C PRO A 173 -22.60 -32.50 1.05
N THR A 174 -21.94 -33.32 1.86
CA THR A 174 -20.50 -33.53 1.82
C THR A 174 -20.18 -34.94 1.34
N THR A 175 -19.10 -35.08 0.58
CA THR A 175 -18.56 -36.38 0.15
C THR A 175 -17.23 -36.62 0.85
N GLY A 176 -17.09 -37.77 1.52
CA GLY A 176 -15.87 -38.17 2.25
C GLY A 176 -15.99 -38.02 3.77
N GLY A 177 -15.85 -39.13 4.49
CA GLY A 177 -15.93 -39.22 5.95
C GLY A 177 -14.58 -39.12 6.66
N SER A 178 -14.63 -38.53 7.86
CA SER A 178 -13.60 -38.36 8.90
C SER A 178 -12.24 -37.77 8.49
N GLY A 179 -12.07 -36.46 8.73
CA GLY A 179 -10.80 -35.72 8.64
C GLY A 179 -11.00 -34.22 8.41
N HIS A 180 -9.92 -33.43 8.37
CA HIS A 180 -9.93 -31.96 8.23
C HIS A 180 -10.33 -31.44 6.82
N ARG A 181 -10.70 -32.31 5.87
CA ARG A 181 -11.03 -31.92 4.50
C ARG A 181 -12.42 -32.43 4.12
N VAL A 182 -13.40 -31.55 4.30
CA VAL A 182 -14.77 -31.77 3.88
C VAL A 182 -14.89 -31.32 2.42
N GLU A 183 -15.19 -32.23 1.51
CA GLU A 183 -15.53 -31.89 0.13
C GLU A 183 -17.05 -31.71 0.01
N TYR A 184 -17.48 -30.52 -0.36
CA TYR A 184 -18.89 -30.23 -0.62
C TYR A 184 -19.23 -30.58 -2.06
N ALA A 185 -20.49 -30.96 -2.30
CA ALA A 185 -21.00 -31.16 -3.65
C ALA A 185 -20.72 -29.92 -4.55
N PRO A 186 -20.50 -30.10 -5.87
CA PRO A 186 -20.36 -28.99 -6.81
C PRO A 186 -21.56 -28.04 -6.77
N LEU A 187 -21.31 -26.73 -6.86
CA LEU A 187 -22.33 -25.68 -6.79
C LEU A 187 -22.92 -25.39 -8.18
N ASN A 188 -24.24 -25.51 -8.33
CA ASN A 188 -24.94 -25.19 -9.59
C ASN A 188 -25.49 -23.76 -9.56
N VAL A 189 -24.57 -22.79 -9.62
CA VAL A 189 -24.91 -21.37 -9.58
C VAL A 189 -25.80 -20.98 -10.77
N LEU A 190 -26.93 -20.34 -10.51
CA LEU A 190 -27.80 -19.76 -11.54
C LEU A 190 -27.07 -18.66 -12.32
N ASP A 191 -27.32 -18.56 -13.62
CA ASP A 191 -26.64 -17.60 -14.50
C ASP A 191 -26.79 -16.13 -14.07
N LYS A 192 -27.87 -15.78 -13.37
CA LYS A 192 -28.08 -14.43 -12.82
C LYS A 192 -27.06 -14.04 -11.73
N PHE A 193 -26.46 -15.02 -11.06
CA PHE A 193 -25.43 -14.80 -10.03
C PHE A 193 -24.00 -14.96 -10.57
N LYS A 194 -23.85 -15.54 -11.76
CA LYS A 194 -22.53 -15.63 -12.40
C LYS A 194 -22.09 -14.23 -12.81
N THR A 195 -20.88 -13.87 -12.44
CA THR A 195 -20.34 -12.55 -12.73
C THR A 195 -20.09 -12.42 -14.22
N LYS A 196 -20.72 -11.43 -14.85
CA LYS A 196 -20.34 -10.99 -16.20
C LYS A 196 -19.20 -10.00 -16.03
N ARG A 197 -18.00 -10.37 -16.49
CA ARG A 197 -16.83 -9.50 -16.40
C ARG A 197 -17.09 -8.25 -17.24
N GLY A 198 -17.11 -7.09 -16.59
CA GLY A 198 -17.16 -5.81 -17.30
C GLY A 198 -15.85 -5.56 -18.05
N HIS A 199 -15.95 -4.78 -19.12
CA HIS A 199 -14.79 -4.31 -19.87
C HIS A 199 -14.22 -3.06 -19.18
N PRO A 200 -12.90 -2.94 -19.00
CA PRO A 200 -12.30 -1.76 -18.40
C PRO A 200 -12.41 -0.58 -19.38
N GLN A 201 -13.25 0.40 -19.04
CA GLN A 201 -13.44 1.60 -19.85
C GLN A 201 -12.80 2.83 -19.20
N TRP A 202 -12.42 3.76 -20.05
CA TRP A 202 -11.78 5.03 -19.70
C TRP A 202 -12.51 6.15 -20.42
N THR A 203 -12.94 7.15 -19.65
CA THR A 203 -13.59 8.34 -20.23
C THR A 203 -12.60 9.49 -20.25
N HIS A 204 -12.38 10.05 -21.43
CA HIS A 204 -11.57 11.26 -21.60
C HIS A 204 -12.43 12.50 -21.41
N TRP A 205 -12.02 13.37 -20.48
CA TRP A 205 -12.68 14.64 -20.20
C TRP A 205 -11.74 15.82 -20.49
N ASP A 206 -12.21 16.75 -21.32
CA ASP A 206 -11.55 18.04 -21.53
C ASP A 206 -12.00 19.02 -20.44
N MET A 207 -11.15 19.23 -19.42
CA MET A 207 -11.45 20.16 -18.33
C MET A 207 -10.79 21.53 -18.57
N PRO A 208 -11.54 22.64 -18.44
CA PRO A 208 -10.96 23.98 -18.53
C PRO A 208 -9.95 24.21 -17.39
N ARG A 209 -8.87 24.95 -17.68
CA ARG A 209 -7.84 25.30 -16.68
C ARG A 209 -8.45 26.18 -15.58
N VAL A 210 -8.75 25.57 -14.45
CA VAL A 210 -8.85 26.28 -13.17
C VAL A 210 -7.48 26.16 -12.53
N VAL A 211 -6.77 27.30 -12.37
CA VAL A 211 -5.56 27.32 -11.55
C VAL A 211 -6.02 27.13 -10.11
N PRO A 212 -5.68 26.00 -9.47
CA PRO A 212 -6.10 25.77 -8.11
C PRO A 212 -5.52 26.87 -7.19
N ASP A 213 -6.29 27.33 -6.22
CA ASP A 213 -5.78 28.28 -5.23
C ASP A 213 -4.61 27.64 -4.46
N PRO A 214 -3.40 28.24 -4.47
CA PRO A 214 -2.27 27.73 -3.70
C PRO A 214 -2.59 27.52 -2.21
N ALA A 215 -3.51 28.29 -1.65
CA ALA A 215 -3.96 28.12 -0.27
C ALA A 215 -4.71 26.79 -0.04
N THR A 216 -5.44 26.29 -1.04
CA THR A 216 -6.21 25.04 -0.96
C THR A 216 -5.42 23.80 -1.40
N CYS A 217 -4.30 23.98 -2.12
CA CYS A 217 -3.48 22.89 -2.66
C CYS A 217 -2.23 22.54 -1.86
N GLY A 218 -2.06 23.13 -0.68
CA GLY A 218 -0.91 22.84 0.19
C GLY A 218 0.24 23.85 0.10
N GLY A 219 -0.04 25.15 -0.08
CA GLY A 219 0.96 26.21 0.15
C GLY A 219 2.02 26.37 -0.95
N GLU A 220 3.19 26.94 -0.60
CA GLU A 220 4.26 27.29 -1.53
C GLU A 220 4.81 26.08 -2.32
N ALA A 221 4.75 24.86 -1.76
CA ALA A 221 5.23 23.64 -2.40
C ALA A 221 4.40 23.26 -3.66
N ALA A 222 3.09 23.50 -3.65
CA ALA A 222 2.23 23.30 -4.81
C ALA A 222 2.55 24.32 -5.93
N ALA A 223 2.86 25.56 -5.56
CA ALA A 223 3.31 26.58 -6.50
C ALA A 223 4.70 26.26 -7.09
N ALA A 224 5.62 25.74 -6.27
CA ALA A 224 6.93 25.27 -6.72
C ALA A 224 6.80 24.10 -7.70
N LEU A 225 5.92 23.12 -7.44
CA LEU A 225 5.67 22.01 -8.36
C LEU A 225 5.15 22.50 -9.73
N LEU A 226 4.22 23.45 -9.75
CA LEU A 226 3.75 24.08 -10.99
C LEU A 226 4.88 24.83 -11.73
N ALA A 227 5.82 25.43 -10.99
CA ALA A 227 6.98 26.12 -11.54
C ALA A 227 8.11 25.20 -12.02
N THR A 228 8.18 23.95 -11.51
CA THR A 228 9.15 22.93 -11.95
C THR A 228 8.77 22.22 -13.25
N ARG A 229 7.61 22.54 -13.84
CA ARG A 229 7.23 22.00 -15.15
C ARG A 229 8.22 22.51 -16.20
N PRO A 230 8.83 21.62 -17.01
CA PRO A 230 9.81 22.04 -17.98
C PRO A 230 9.18 23.07 -18.92
N SER A 231 9.88 24.19 -19.09
CA SER A 231 9.51 25.22 -20.03
C SER A 231 9.47 24.65 -21.45
N ARG A 232 8.73 25.33 -22.35
CA ARG A 232 8.65 24.97 -23.77
C ARG A 232 10.03 24.87 -24.45
N ALA A 233 11.05 25.52 -23.90
CA ALA A 233 12.43 25.45 -24.36
C ALA A 233 13.18 24.19 -23.89
N GLU A 234 12.80 23.61 -22.75
CA GLU A 234 13.42 22.42 -22.15
C GLU A 234 12.87 21.10 -22.74
N LEU A 235 11.62 21.10 -23.25
CA LEU A 235 11.00 19.93 -23.87
C LEU A 235 11.44 19.66 -25.32
N GLY A 236 12.30 20.49 -25.88
CA GLY A 236 12.73 20.42 -27.27
C GLY A 236 11.67 20.92 -28.25
N THR A 237 12.11 21.58 -29.32
CA THR A 237 11.26 21.94 -30.46
C THR A 237 10.92 20.65 -31.22
N PRO A 238 9.65 20.34 -31.53
CA PRO A 238 9.32 19.19 -32.37
C PRO A 238 10.03 19.31 -33.72
N ALA A 239 10.34 18.17 -34.34
CA ALA A 239 10.99 18.15 -35.64
C ALA A 239 10.13 18.88 -36.69
N PRO A 240 10.73 19.51 -37.72
CA PRO A 240 9.96 20.18 -38.78
C PRO A 240 9.00 19.19 -39.46
N GLY A 241 7.70 19.33 -39.21
CA GLY A 241 6.66 18.45 -39.73
C GLY A 241 5.74 17.84 -38.66
N GLU A 242 6.15 17.85 -37.39
CA GLU A 242 5.28 17.51 -36.27
C GLU A 242 4.57 18.76 -35.76
N CYS A 243 3.31 18.96 -36.18
CA CYS A 243 2.43 19.91 -35.51
C CYS A 243 2.05 19.32 -34.15
N TRP A 244 2.29 20.06 -33.07
CA TRP A 244 1.49 19.88 -31.85
C TRP A 244 0.02 19.99 -32.25
N PRO A 245 -0.86 19.04 -31.85
CA PRO A 245 -2.26 19.10 -32.22
C PRO A 245 -2.91 20.31 -31.55
N GLY A 246 -3.16 21.35 -32.34
CA GLY A 246 -4.04 22.48 -32.02
C GLY A 246 -3.41 23.64 -31.22
N PRO A 247 -4.08 24.81 -31.22
CA PRO A 247 -3.73 25.88 -30.29
C PRO A 247 -3.95 25.34 -28.88
N VAL A 248 -2.87 25.22 -28.10
CA VAL A 248 -2.90 24.82 -26.70
C VAL A 248 -3.67 25.89 -25.90
N LYS A 249 -4.99 25.84 -25.96
CA LYS A 249 -5.83 26.13 -24.81
C LYS A 249 -5.50 25.01 -23.84
N GLU A 250 -4.92 25.34 -22.71
CA GLU A 250 -4.41 24.39 -21.72
C GLU A 250 -5.60 23.61 -21.12
N PHE A 251 -6.06 22.58 -21.81
CA PHE A 251 -7.00 21.61 -21.25
C PHE A 251 -6.21 20.62 -20.41
N HIS A 252 -6.72 20.31 -19.23
CA HIS A 252 -6.30 19.12 -18.51
C HIS A 252 -7.16 17.96 -19.01
N ALA A 253 -6.52 16.98 -19.65
CA ALA A 253 -7.15 15.70 -19.93
C ALA A 253 -7.27 14.93 -18.60
N VAL A 254 -8.49 14.67 -18.17
CA VAL A 254 -8.75 13.75 -17.06
C VAL A 254 -9.25 12.45 -17.66
N TYR A 255 -8.52 11.36 -17.41
CA TYR A 255 -8.96 10.02 -17.75
C TYR A 255 -9.65 9.42 -16.53
N GLU A 256 -10.94 9.16 -16.65
CA GLU A 256 -11.75 8.55 -15.60
C GLU A 256 -11.91 7.04 -15.90
N PRO A 257 -11.19 6.16 -15.19
CA PRO A 257 -11.46 4.73 -15.27
C PRO A 257 -12.80 4.41 -14.62
N THR A 258 -13.53 3.46 -15.22
CA THR A 258 -14.56 2.70 -14.50
C THR A 258 -13.99 2.03 -13.25
N GLU A 259 -14.82 1.69 -12.26
CA GLU A 259 -14.38 0.92 -11.08
C GLU A 259 -13.63 -0.35 -11.49
N VAL A 260 -14.12 -1.04 -12.54
CA VAL A 260 -13.47 -2.20 -13.14
C VAL A 260 -12.07 -1.85 -13.65
N ALA A 261 -11.90 -0.73 -14.36
CA ALA A 261 -10.59 -0.28 -14.85
C ALA A 261 -9.65 0.10 -13.69
N GLY A 262 -10.13 0.84 -12.67
CA GLY A 262 -9.31 1.23 -11.53
C GLY A 262 -8.83 0.04 -10.70
N VAL A 263 -9.74 -0.89 -10.39
CA VAL A 263 -9.42 -2.10 -9.62
C VAL A 263 -8.51 -3.04 -10.42
N THR A 264 -8.69 -3.17 -11.74
CA THR A 264 -7.85 -4.08 -12.57
C THR A 264 -6.42 -3.59 -12.77
N MET A 265 -6.11 -2.32 -12.50
CA MET A 265 -4.73 -1.82 -12.49
C MET A 265 -3.94 -2.24 -11.26
N ILE A 266 -4.59 -2.36 -10.10
CA ILE A 266 -3.98 -2.73 -8.83
C ILE A 266 -3.25 -4.09 -8.91
N PRO A 267 -3.86 -5.18 -9.40
CA PRO A 267 -3.15 -6.44 -9.54
C PRO A 267 -2.01 -6.31 -10.56
N GLY A 268 -2.22 -5.58 -11.67
CA GLY A 268 -1.16 -5.31 -12.65
C GLY A 268 0.07 -4.63 -12.02
N ALA A 269 -0.14 -3.60 -11.20
CA ALA A 269 0.92 -2.92 -10.46
C ALA A 269 1.61 -3.85 -9.45
N ASN A 270 0.83 -4.58 -8.64
CA ASN A 270 1.34 -5.54 -7.66
C ASN A 270 2.20 -6.64 -8.32
N TYR A 271 1.73 -7.19 -9.44
CA TYR A 271 2.45 -8.20 -10.22
C TYR A 271 3.73 -7.64 -10.81
N THR A 272 3.68 -6.44 -11.39
CA THR A 272 4.85 -5.78 -11.97
C THR A 272 5.96 -5.62 -10.96
N PHE A 273 5.62 -5.10 -9.78
CA PHE A 273 6.59 -4.87 -8.73
C PHE A 273 7.26 -6.19 -8.29
N ARG A 274 6.45 -7.24 -8.06
CA ARG A 274 6.95 -8.56 -7.67
C ARG A 274 7.81 -9.21 -8.76
N LEU A 275 7.35 -9.18 -10.01
CA LEU A 275 8.06 -9.75 -11.15
C LEU A 275 9.39 -9.05 -11.39
N ALA A 276 9.40 -7.71 -11.38
CA ALA A 276 10.61 -6.92 -11.55
C ALA A 276 11.63 -7.25 -10.44
N GLY A 277 11.18 -7.30 -9.19
CA GLY A 277 12.00 -7.66 -8.04
C GLY A 277 12.65 -9.05 -8.16
N GLU A 278 11.85 -10.08 -8.42
CA GLU A 278 12.34 -11.46 -8.52
C GLU A 278 13.24 -11.67 -9.75
N ALA A 279 12.91 -11.06 -10.90
CA ALA A 279 13.75 -11.14 -12.09
C ALA A 279 15.12 -10.50 -11.86
N HIS A 280 15.17 -9.35 -11.19
CA HIS A 280 16.44 -8.70 -10.88
C HIS A 280 17.24 -9.47 -9.84
N LYS A 281 16.59 -10.07 -8.85
CA LYS A 281 17.23 -10.97 -7.88
C LYS A 281 17.90 -12.15 -8.59
N ALA A 282 17.21 -12.77 -9.54
CA ALA A 282 17.74 -13.88 -10.30
C ALA A 282 18.86 -13.47 -11.27
N LEU A 283 18.70 -12.36 -12.00
CA LEU A 283 19.74 -11.81 -12.88
C LEU A 283 21.01 -11.45 -12.11
N ALA A 284 20.87 -10.78 -10.97
CA ALA A 284 21.99 -10.38 -10.13
C ALA A 284 22.74 -11.59 -9.54
N ALA A 285 22.08 -12.72 -9.31
CA ALA A 285 22.72 -13.92 -8.77
C ALA A 285 23.75 -14.55 -9.74
N GLY A 286 23.59 -14.35 -11.06
CA GLY A 286 24.47 -14.93 -12.09
C GLY A 286 25.57 -14.00 -12.61
N MET A 287 25.62 -12.74 -12.17
CA MET A 287 26.57 -11.74 -12.66
C MET A 287 27.79 -11.60 -11.72
N THR A 288 28.88 -11.02 -12.19
CA THR A 288 29.97 -10.51 -11.33
C THR A 288 29.60 -9.12 -10.78
N ASP A 289 30.32 -8.65 -9.76
CA ASP A 289 30.06 -7.31 -9.20
C ASP A 289 30.30 -6.21 -10.24
N GLU A 290 31.33 -6.37 -11.08
CA GLU A 290 31.62 -5.46 -12.20
C GLU A 290 30.50 -5.49 -13.26
N GLN A 291 29.95 -6.67 -13.57
CA GLN A 291 28.83 -6.78 -14.51
C GLN A 291 27.57 -6.09 -13.96
N ILE A 292 27.27 -6.22 -12.67
CA ILE A 292 26.15 -5.50 -12.04
C ILE A 292 26.43 -4.00 -12.03
N SER A 293 27.62 -3.59 -11.60
CA SER A 293 28.04 -2.18 -11.56
C SER A 293 27.85 -1.50 -12.91
N ASN A 294 28.36 -2.12 -13.99
CA ASN A 294 28.22 -1.62 -15.35
C ASN A 294 26.77 -1.62 -15.85
N ARG A 295 26.00 -2.67 -15.51
CA ARG A 295 24.62 -2.83 -16.00
C ARG A 295 23.64 -1.83 -15.36
N TYR A 296 23.80 -1.58 -14.06
CA TYR A 296 22.88 -0.76 -13.28
C TYR A 296 23.43 0.64 -12.99
N GLU A 297 24.56 1.01 -13.62
CA GLU A 297 25.23 2.31 -13.41
C GLU A 297 25.52 2.61 -11.93
N LEU A 298 25.79 1.54 -11.16
CA LEU A 298 26.01 1.58 -9.72
C LEU A 298 27.51 1.53 -9.42
N PRO A 299 28.08 2.39 -8.56
CA PRO A 299 29.48 2.26 -8.13
C PRO A 299 29.75 0.86 -7.54
N THR A 300 30.85 0.21 -7.96
CA THR A 300 31.13 -1.19 -7.62
C THR A 300 31.12 -1.44 -6.11
N ARG A 301 31.52 -0.46 -5.29
CA ARG A 301 31.49 -0.52 -3.82
C ARG A 301 30.10 -0.75 -3.22
N PHE A 302 29.02 -0.41 -3.92
CA PHE A 302 27.65 -0.57 -3.45
C PHE A 302 26.96 -1.84 -3.96
N VAL A 303 27.59 -2.60 -4.86
CA VAL A 303 26.98 -3.80 -5.46
C VAL A 303 26.66 -4.86 -4.42
N ALA A 304 27.57 -5.11 -3.47
CA ALA A 304 27.34 -6.09 -2.41
C ALA A 304 26.15 -5.71 -1.52
N ALA A 305 26.01 -4.41 -1.19
CA ALA A 305 24.89 -3.88 -0.43
C ALA A 305 23.57 -4.00 -1.20
N ALA A 306 23.56 -3.59 -2.47
CA ALA A 306 22.38 -3.69 -3.33
C ALA A 306 21.91 -5.14 -3.49
N ARG A 307 22.83 -6.10 -3.67
CA ARG A 307 22.53 -7.53 -3.67
C ARG A 307 21.94 -8.02 -2.36
N ARG A 308 22.52 -7.61 -1.23
CA ARG A 308 22.00 -7.98 0.09
C ARG A 308 20.58 -7.45 0.27
N GLN A 309 20.33 -6.18 -0.04
CA GLN A 309 19.00 -5.57 0.04
C GLN A 309 18.00 -6.24 -0.92
N LEU A 310 18.42 -6.62 -2.12
CA LEU A 310 17.59 -7.33 -3.11
C LEU A 310 17.31 -8.79 -2.69
N SER A 311 18.23 -9.43 -1.97
CA SER A 311 18.07 -10.81 -1.50
C SER A 311 16.99 -10.94 -0.41
N ASP A 312 16.81 -9.88 0.40
CA ASP A 312 15.78 -9.77 1.43
C ASP A 312 14.77 -8.67 1.09
N PHE A 313 13.83 -8.98 0.19
CA PHE A 313 12.74 -8.09 -0.24
C PHE A 313 11.81 -7.60 0.89
N ARG A 314 12.02 -8.05 2.14
CA ARG A 314 11.31 -7.55 3.32
C ARG A 314 11.64 -6.10 3.64
N HIS A 315 12.71 -5.54 3.05
CA HIS A 315 13.04 -4.12 3.05
C HIS A 315 12.23 -3.40 1.96
N GLY A 316 11.00 -2.99 2.29
CA GLY A 316 10.07 -2.38 1.34
C GLY A 316 10.51 -1.00 0.84
N SER A 317 9.98 -0.61 -0.33
CA SER A 317 9.90 0.79 -0.78
C SER A 317 8.54 1.38 -0.37
N LEU A 318 8.45 2.67 -0.04
CA LEU A 318 7.22 3.32 0.46
C LEU A 318 6.34 3.68 -0.71
N ILE A 319 6.99 4.32 -1.67
CA ILE A 319 6.36 5.06 -2.76
C ILE A 319 7.25 4.89 -3.97
N GLY A 320 6.62 4.54 -5.08
CA GLY A 320 7.21 4.55 -6.41
C GLY A 320 6.07 4.62 -7.42
N GLY A 321 6.39 5.06 -8.63
CA GLY A 321 5.43 5.13 -9.73
C GLY A 321 5.53 3.91 -10.65
N ILE A 322 4.48 3.68 -11.44
CA ILE A 322 4.55 2.81 -12.62
C ILE A 322 3.94 3.60 -13.77
N ALA A 323 4.70 3.80 -14.84
CA ALA A 323 4.19 4.36 -16.08
C ALA A 323 3.48 3.25 -16.87
N MET A 324 2.26 3.53 -17.34
CA MET A 324 1.41 2.59 -18.08
C MET A 324 0.96 3.24 -19.39
N VAL A 325 0.93 2.45 -20.46
CA VAL A 325 0.32 2.83 -21.75
C VAL A 325 -1.01 2.12 -21.85
N LEU A 326 -2.09 2.88 -21.97
CA LEU A 326 -3.41 2.34 -22.23
C LEU A 326 -3.62 2.27 -23.75
N ASN A 327 -4.15 1.14 -24.22
CA ASN A 327 -4.70 1.00 -25.56
C ASN A 327 -6.23 0.97 -25.46
N GLU A 328 -6.86 2.04 -25.92
CA GLU A 328 -8.32 2.21 -25.89
C GLU A 328 -9.05 1.25 -26.86
N GLU A 329 -8.44 0.91 -27.99
CA GLU A 329 -9.05 0.02 -28.99
C GLU A 329 -9.13 -1.43 -28.50
N THR A 330 -8.09 -1.86 -27.79
CA THR A 330 -8.00 -3.23 -27.27
C THR A 330 -8.41 -3.34 -25.81
N GLU A 331 -8.72 -2.22 -25.15
CA GLU A 331 -9.03 -2.14 -23.71
C GLU A 331 -7.97 -2.82 -22.83
N THR A 332 -6.70 -2.75 -23.26
CA THR A 332 -5.56 -3.34 -22.56
C THR A 332 -4.61 -2.26 -22.12
N TYR A 333 -3.94 -2.45 -20.99
CA TYR A 333 -2.80 -1.64 -20.61
C TYR A 333 -1.50 -2.42 -20.79
N GLN A 334 -0.43 -1.70 -21.09
CA GLN A 334 0.94 -2.18 -21.10
C GLN A 334 1.75 -1.40 -20.09
N LEU A 335 2.63 -2.09 -19.38
CA LEU A 335 3.54 -1.48 -18.43
C LEU A 335 4.72 -0.89 -19.22
N ALA A 336 4.94 0.41 -19.08
CA ALA A 336 6.01 1.10 -19.80
C ALA A 336 7.33 1.05 -19.00
N GLU A 337 7.29 1.54 -17.76
CA GLU A 337 8.48 1.75 -16.94
C GLU A 337 8.13 1.81 -15.45
N PRO A 338 8.74 0.98 -14.58
CA PRO A 338 8.69 1.21 -13.15
C PRO A 338 9.51 2.45 -12.80
N ARG A 339 8.93 3.36 -12.02
CA ARG A 339 9.56 4.59 -11.51
C ARG A 339 9.80 4.47 -10.03
N LEU A 340 10.60 3.48 -9.66
CA LEU A 340 10.70 3.06 -8.28
C LEU A 340 11.71 3.86 -7.50
N ASP A 341 12.75 4.43 -8.13
CA ASP A 341 13.79 5.29 -7.51
C ASP A 341 13.43 6.77 -7.41
N SER A 342 12.22 7.13 -7.86
CA SER A 342 11.72 8.49 -7.97
C SER A 342 10.33 8.64 -7.33
N LEU A 343 10.00 9.86 -6.92
CA LEU A 343 8.67 10.26 -6.46
C LEU A 343 7.94 11.07 -7.53
N ASP A 344 8.44 11.08 -8.76
CA ASP A 344 7.78 11.71 -9.90
C ASP A 344 6.30 11.30 -9.99
N GLY A 345 5.44 12.31 -10.14
CA GLY A 345 3.99 12.13 -10.20
C GLY A 345 3.28 12.19 -8.85
N TYR A 346 3.97 12.02 -7.72
CA TYR A 346 3.34 12.07 -6.38
C TYR A 346 2.56 13.38 -6.16
N GLY A 347 3.20 14.53 -6.41
CA GLY A 347 2.52 15.82 -6.28
C GLY A 347 1.47 16.09 -7.36
N ASP A 348 1.63 15.52 -8.57
CA ASP A 348 0.60 15.64 -9.61
C ASP A 348 -0.69 14.90 -9.22
N PHE A 349 -0.58 13.74 -8.54
CA PHE A 349 -1.73 13.03 -7.97
C PHE A 349 -2.46 13.87 -6.91
N GLN A 350 -1.72 14.60 -6.07
CA GLN A 350 -2.30 15.50 -5.06
C GLN A 350 -3.02 16.70 -5.67
N LEU A 351 -2.40 17.31 -6.69
CA LEU A 351 -3.03 18.39 -7.44
C LEU A 351 -4.32 17.92 -8.13
N GLY A 352 -4.40 16.65 -8.53
CA GLY A 352 -5.61 16.07 -9.11
C GLY A 352 -6.83 16.17 -8.19
N GLU A 353 -6.69 15.81 -6.91
CA GLU A 353 -7.80 15.91 -5.92
C GLU A 353 -8.21 17.37 -5.70
N ALA A 354 -7.24 18.25 -5.49
CA ALA A 354 -7.53 19.67 -5.28
C ALA A 354 -8.17 20.32 -6.52
N PHE A 355 -7.72 19.93 -7.72
CA PHE A 355 -8.31 20.35 -8.98
C PHE A 355 -9.76 19.85 -9.12
N ALA A 356 -10.05 18.58 -8.81
CA ALA A 356 -11.41 18.05 -8.85
C ALA A 356 -12.34 18.80 -7.88
N ASN A 357 -11.87 19.06 -6.65
CA ASN A 357 -12.60 19.83 -5.65
C ASN A 357 -12.87 21.28 -6.11
N ALA A 358 -11.86 21.96 -6.66
CA ALA A 358 -12.00 23.34 -7.15
C ALA A 358 -12.98 23.47 -8.34
N ASN A 359 -13.14 22.40 -9.13
CA ASN A 359 -14.10 22.35 -10.23
C ASN A 359 -15.49 21.88 -9.80
N GLY A 360 -15.75 21.79 -8.49
CA GLY A 360 -17.06 21.43 -7.96
C GLY A 360 -17.49 20.01 -8.35
N GLN A 361 -16.53 19.09 -8.58
CA GLN A 361 -16.80 17.67 -8.72
C GLN A 361 -16.78 17.03 -7.33
N PRO A 362 -17.91 16.97 -6.60
CA PRO A 362 -17.94 16.57 -5.21
C PRO A 362 -17.92 15.05 -5.19
N GLY A 363 -16.76 14.47 -4.89
CA GLY A 363 -16.64 13.03 -4.62
C GLY A 363 -16.22 12.16 -5.81
N GLY A 364 -15.79 12.72 -6.95
CA GLY A 364 -15.29 11.90 -8.06
C GLY A 364 -14.00 11.14 -7.71
N TRP A 365 -13.13 11.76 -6.91
CA TRP A 365 -11.84 11.18 -6.54
C TRP A 365 -11.44 11.66 -5.15
N LYS A 366 -12.06 11.11 -4.11
CA LYS A 366 -11.31 10.94 -2.86
C LYS A 366 -10.40 9.76 -3.10
N MET A 367 -9.14 10.02 -3.48
CA MET A 367 -8.13 8.99 -3.30
C MET A 367 -8.25 8.54 -1.83
N THR A 368 -8.12 7.25 -1.55
CA THR A 368 -7.78 6.79 -0.19
C THR A 368 -6.49 7.53 0.16
N THR A 369 -6.69 8.64 0.87
CA THR A 369 -5.87 9.85 0.71
C THR A 369 -4.42 9.55 1.05
N THR A 370 -3.51 10.33 0.50
CA THR A 370 -2.12 10.42 0.95
C THR A 370 -1.99 10.47 2.46
N ASN A 371 -2.94 11.07 3.18
CA ASN A 371 -3.01 10.98 4.63
C ASN A 371 -3.19 9.53 5.10
N GLU A 372 -4.10 8.72 4.57
CA GLU A 372 -4.23 7.30 4.93
C GLU A 372 -3.01 6.48 4.54
N ASN A 373 -2.38 6.74 3.39
CA ASN A 373 -1.17 6.03 2.95
C ASN A 373 0.07 6.44 3.75
N LEU A 374 0.19 7.71 4.14
CA LEU A 374 1.26 8.24 4.97
C LEU A 374 1.07 7.85 6.44
N ASP A 375 -0.16 7.91 6.94
CA ASP A 375 -0.58 7.41 8.25
C ASP A 375 -0.40 5.89 8.33
N ARG A 376 -0.73 5.15 7.27
CA ARG A 376 -0.42 3.71 7.16
C ARG A 376 1.07 3.46 7.05
N ALA A 377 1.82 4.26 6.29
CA ALA A 377 3.27 4.16 6.21
C ALA A 377 3.88 4.31 7.60
N VAL A 378 3.55 5.39 8.29
CA VAL A 378 4.02 5.66 9.66
C VAL A 378 3.54 4.59 10.63
N ARG A 379 2.28 4.16 10.57
CA ARG A 379 1.77 3.05 11.40
C ARG A 379 2.49 1.75 11.12
N LEU A 380 2.67 1.33 9.88
CA LEU A 380 3.36 0.08 9.52
C LEU A 380 4.81 0.12 9.96
N VAL A 381 5.48 1.25 9.76
CA VAL A 381 6.85 1.50 10.22
C VAL A 381 6.93 1.40 11.75
N SER A 382 5.98 2.02 12.45
CA SER A 382 5.89 2.05 13.91
C SER A 382 5.49 0.70 14.50
N GLN A 383 4.53 0.00 13.88
CA GLN A 383 4.09 -1.34 14.23
C GLN A 383 5.21 -2.33 14.02
N ARG A 384 5.97 -2.21 12.92
CA ARG A 384 7.09 -3.10 12.64
C ARG A 384 8.27 -2.84 13.58
N LYS A 385 8.56 -1.57 13.92
CA LYS A 385 9.48 -1.21 15.01
C LYS A 385 9.02 -1.80 16.34
N HIS A 386 7.74 -1.61 16.68
CA HIS A 386 7.10 -2.13 17.89
C HIS A 386 7.11 -3.67 17.96
N GLN A 387 6.94 -4.35 16.83
CA GLN A 387 7.00 -5.82 16.71
C GLN A 387 8.44 -6.33 16.82
N LEU A 388 9.42 -5.58 16.30
CA LEU A 388 10.84 -5.93 16.38
C LEU A 388 11.46 -5.63 17.76
N GLU A 389 10.96 -4.62 18.47
CA GLU A 389 11.56 -4.12 19.72
C GLU A 389 10.74 -4.47 20.97
N HIS A 390 9.49 -4.92 20.83
CA HIS A 390 8.53 -5.23 21.90
C HIS A 390 8.25 -4.09 22.91
N ARG A 391 7.02 -3.56 22.79
CA ARG A 391 6.16 -2.94 23.83
C ARG A 391 6.51 -1.58 24.45
N THR A 392 7.43 -0.81 23.89
CA THR A 392 7.47 0.64 24.13
C THR A 392 7.86 1.37 22.85
N ALA A 393 6.88 1.87 22.09
CA ALA A 393 7.21 2.95 21.16
C ALA A 393 7.67 4.14 22.03
N PRO A 394 8.89 4.70 21.83
CA PRO A 394 9.30 5.85 22.62
C PRO A 394 8.32 6.98 22.38
N VAL A 395 7.78 7.52 23.48
CA VAL A 395 7.07 8.81 23.49
C VAL A 395 8.05 9.86 22.92
N ASN A 396 7.64 10.59 21.88
CA ASN A 396 8.41 11.61 21.16
C ASN A 396 9.51 11.07 20.22
N THR A 397 9.12 10.43 19.13
CA THR A 397 10.10 10.09 18.09
C THR A 397 10.14 11.17 16.99
N THR A 398 11.32 11.71 16.68
CA THR A 398 11.47 12.72 15.61
C THR A 398 11.73 12.07 14.25
N VAL A 399 11.03 12.53 13.23
CA VAL A 399 11.21 12.16 11.82
C VAL A 399 11.97 13.26 11.09
N TYR A 400 13.13 12.91 10.54
CA TYR A 400 13.99 13.86 9.84
C TYR A 400 13.86 13.69 8.32
N PHE A 401 13.62 14.78 7.61
CA PHE A 401 13.72 14.86 6.15
C PHE A 401 15.10 15.44 5.81
N LEU A 402 16.01 14.59 5.35
CA LEU A 402 17.34 14.98 4.94
C LEU A 402 17.37 15.36 3.46
N ASP A 403 17.79 16.59 3.21
CA ASP A 403 17.95 17.15 1.87
C ASP A 403 19.34 17.76 1.68
N VAL A 404 19.71 18.05 0.43
CA VAL A 404 20.78 18.98 0.10
C VAL A 404 20.20 20.43 0.15
N PRO A 405 20.91 21.48 0.59
CA PRO A 405 20.36 22.83 0.68
C PRO A 405 19.78 23.39 -0.65
N GLU A 406 18.91 24.39 -0.52
CA GLU A 406 18.16 25.02 -1.62
C GLU A 406 18.70 26.40 -2.03
N ASP A 407 19.54 27.04 -1.21
CA ASP A 407 20.04 28.40 -1.36
C ASP A 407 20.95 28.61 -2.58
N ALA A 408 20.28 28.87 -3.70
CA ALA A 408 20.48 29.74 -4.87
C ALA A 408 21.89 30.02 -5.48
N GLU A 409 22.98 29.98 -4.73
CA GLU A 409 24.37 29.96 -5.25
C GLU A 409 25.08 28.63 -4.92
N ALA A 410 24.48 27.80 -4.06
CA ALA A 410 25.09 26.64 -3.39
C ALA A 410 24.60 25.26 -3.86
N LEU A 411 24.03 25.15 -5.06
CA LEU A 411 24.25 23.97 -5.91
C LEU A 411 25.39 24.30 -6.89
N PRO A 412 26.68 24.36 -6.47
CA PRO A 412 27.78 24.24 -7.42
C PRO A 412 27.77 22.86 -8.10
N LEU A 413 26.83 22.00 -7.70
CA LEU A 413 26.49 20.70 -8.24
C LEU A 413 25.62 20.77 -9.51
N LYS A 414 24.86 21.84 -9.77
CA LYS A 414 24.00 21.92 -10.99
C LYS A 414 24.83 21.86 -12.27
N ASP A 415 26.03 22.44 -12.24
CA ASP A 415 26.97 22.46 -13.36
C ASP A 415 27.67 21.09 -13.52
N HIS A 416 27.42 20.18 -12.59
CA HIS A 416 27.96 18.83 -12.52
C HIS A 416 26.87 17.76 -12.71
N LEU A 417 25.60 18.13 -12.58
CA LEU A 417 24.46 17.28 -12.86
C LEU A 417 23.99 17.48 -14.29
N SER A 418 23.58 16.39 -14.94
CA SER A 418 22.82 16.43 -16.17
C SER A 418 21.52 17.22 -15.99
N ALA A 419 21.02 17.84 -17.07
CA ALA A 419 19.75 18.57 -17.03
C ALA A 419 18.60 17.70 -16.50
N ASP A 420 18.56 16.43 -16.91
CA ASP A 420 17.59 15.44 -16.43
C ASP A 420 17.70 15.20 -14.92
N ALA A 421 18.93 15.08 -14.39
CA ALA A 421 19.14 14.89 -12.95
C ALA A 421 18.71 16.11 -12.13
N VAL A 422 18.96 17.32 -12.64
CA VAL A 422 18.48 18.56 -12.00
C VAL A 422 16.96 18.61 -11.97
N ILE A 423 16.28 18.25 -13.07
CA ILE A 423 14.82 18.22 -13.14
C ILE A 423 14.25 17.20 -12.15
N LYS A 424 14.79 15.97 -12.13
CA LYS A 424 14.38 14.92 -11.18
C LYS A 424 14.59 15.34 -9.73
N ALA A 425 15.73 15.94 -9.41
CA ALA A 425 16.05 16.42 -8.06
C ALA A 425 15.03 17.47 -7.58
N ARG A 426 14.73 18.46 -8.43
CA ARG A 426 13.74 19.51 -8.12
C ARG A 426 12.34 18.93 -7.90
N ARG A 427 11.91 18.02 -8.76
CA ARG A 427 10.56 17.43 -8.67
C ARG A 427 10.40 16.53 -7.45
N ASN A 428 11.39 15.68 -7.15
CA ASN A 428 11.34 14.87 -5.93
C ASN A 428 11.37 15.73 -4.67
N ARG A 429 12.21 16.78 -4.62
CA ARG A 429 12.21 17.74 -3.51
C ARG A 429 10.84 18.38 -3.31
N ALA A 430 10.23 18.90 -4.38
CA ALA A 430 8.90 19.50 -4.32
C ALA A 430 7.85 18.51 -3.81
N ASN A 431 7.86 17.27 -4.33
CA ASN A 431 6.93 16.22 -3.89
C ASN A 431 7.14 15.83 -2.43
N MET A 432 8.39 15.76 -1.97
CA MET A 432 8.72 15.50 -0.56
C MET A 432 8.35 16.65 0.34
N ARG A 433 8.45 17.88 -0.15
CA ARG A 433 8.00 19.06 0.59
C ARG A 433 6.49 19.04 0.82
N ILE A 434 5.71 18.66 -0.20
CA ILE A 434 4.26 18.45 -0.05
C ILE A 434 3.99 17.39 1.02
N ALA A 435 4.68 16.24 0.98
CA ALA A 435 4.51 15.19 1.99
C ALA A 435 4.88 15.67 3.41
N TYR A 436 5.97 16.42 3.55
CA TYR A 436 6.39 17.02 4.81
C TYR A 436 5.32 17.98 5.36
N GLU A 437 4.82 18.90 4.55
CA GLU A 437 3.82 19.89 4.96
C GLU A 437 2.48 19.24 5.32
N GLN A 438 2.08 18.19 4.60
CA GLN A 438 0.91 17.38 4.93
C GLN A 438 1.07 16.69 6.27
N TYR A 439 2.24 16.13 6.55
CA TYR A 439 2.50 15.46 7.80
C TYR A 439 2.47 16.44 8.98
N VAL A 440 3.06 17.64 8.82
CA VAL A 440 2.98 18.70 9.84
C VAL A 440 1.53 19.06 10.14
N ARG A 441 0.71 19.33 9.10
CA ARG A 441 -0.72 19.63 9.27
C ARG A 441 -1.47 18.48 9.94
N TYR A 442 -1.18 17.23 9.56
CA TYR A 442 -1.78 16.06 10.17
C TYR A 442 -1.50 15.98 11.68
N LEU A 443 -0.24 16.23 12.09
CA LEU A 443 0.12 16.25 13.51
C LEU A 443 -0.59 17.39 14.26
N GLU A 444 -0.70 18.56 13.65
CA GLU A 444 -1.44 19.71 14.20
C GLU A 444 -2.94 19.39 14.38
N ASP A 445 -3.58 18.82 13.36
CA ASP A 445 -4.99 18.42 13.40
C ASP A 445 -5.26 17.36 14.48
N LYS A 446 -4.39 16.36 14.60
CA LYS A 446 -4.51 15.33 15.64
C LYS A 446 -4.27 15.88 17.03
N THR A 447 -3.32 16.79 17.19
CA THR A 447 -3.09 17.50 18.45
C THR A 447 -4.32 18.33 18.84
N ALA A 448 -4.94 19.00 17.88
CA ALA A 448 -6.18 19.74 18.08
C ALA A 448 -7.36 18.81 18.43
N ALA A 449 -7.51 17.67 17.76
CA ALA A 449 -8.54 16.67 18.06
C ALA A 449 -8.35 16.08 19.46
N LEU A 450 -7.11 15.78 19.87
CA LEU A 450 -6.79 15.34 21.23
C LEU A 450 -7.17 16.40 22.26
N ALA A 451 -6.83 17.66 22.00
CA ALA A 451 -7.17 18.77 22.90
C ALA A 451 -8.69 18.96 23.06
N LYS A 452 -9.48 18.56 22.05
CA LYS A 452 -10.95 18.57 22.09
C LYS A 452 -11.56 17.28 22.69
N GLY A 453 -10.75 16.26 22.98
CA GLY A 453 -11.23 14.94 23.41
C GLY A 453 -11.94 14.15 22.31
N GLU A 454 -11.70 14.49 21.04
CA GLU A 454 -12.26 13.77 19.88
C GLU A 454 -11.53 12.44 19.62
N ILE A 455 -10.31 12.30 20.14
CA ILE A 455 -9.49 11.08 20.10
C ILE A 455 -8.86 10.84 21.49
N GLU A 456 -8.54 9.57 21.79
CA GLU A 456 -7.86 9.20 23.03
C GLU A 456 -6.36 9.54 22.97
N ALA A 457 -5.72 9.74 24.13
CA ALA A 457 -4.28 10.03 24.19
C ALA A 457 -3.40 8.92 23.60
N ALA A 458 -3.88 7.68 23.62
CA ALA A 458 -3.22 6.54 22.98
C ALA A 458 -3.29 6.57 21.45
N ASP A 459 -4.23 7.33 20.88
CA ASP A 459 -4.46 7.47 19.43
C ASP A 459 -3.80 8.75 18.86
N ALA A 460 -3.22 9.59 19.73
CA ALA A 460 -2.51 10.79 19.32
C ALA A 460 -1.13 10.45 18.76
N PRO A 461 -0.72 11.02 17.61
CA PRO A 461 0.60 10.79 17.06
C PRO A 461 1.67 11.42 17.97
N VAL A 462 2.71 10.64 18.28
CA VAL A 462 3.81 11.02 19.20
C VAL A 462 5.08 11.41 18.44
N TYR A 463 4.91 12.07 17.30
CA TYR A 463 6.02 12.38 16.39
C TYR A 463 6.26 13.88 16.27
N GLU A 464 7.53 14.26 16.14
CA GLU A 464 7.95 15.56 15.64
C GLU A 464 8.52 15.38 14.23
N VAL A 465 8.38 16.36 13.34
CA VAL A 465 9.04 16.29 12.02
C VAL A 465 9.91 17.49 11.80
N ARG A 466 11.11 17.24 11.26
CA ARG A 466 12.10 18.27 10.96
C ARG A 466 12.61 18.12 9.54
N TRP A 467 12.72 19.24 8.84
CA TRP A 467 13.45 19.32 7.58
C TRP A 467 14.88 19.77 7.87
N VAL A 468 15.87 18.96 7.52
CA VAL A 468 17.27 19.20 7.88
C VAL A 468 18.16 18.99 6.66
N SER A 469 19.16 19.84 6.50
CA SER A 469 20.17 19.65 5.45
C SER A 469 21.15 18.55 5.87
N LEU A 470 21.44 17.60 4.98
CA LEU A 470 22.53 16.62 5.14
C LEU A 470 23.88 17.33 5.40
N PHE A 471 24.04 18.55 4.89
CA PHE A 471 25.26 19.36 5.04
C PHE A 471 25.21 20.33 6.22
N ASP A 472 24.18 20.30 7.05
CA ASP A 472 24.12 21.06 8.30
C ASP A 472 25.16 20.53 9.29
N ASP A 473 25.92 21.40 9.95
CA ASP A 473 26.98 21.00 10.89
C ASP A 473 26.45 20.20 12.09
N ASN A 474 25.16 20.32 12.42
CA ASN A 474 24.51 19.55 13.49
C ASN A 474 24.14 18.12 13.07
N VAL A 475 24.20 17.80 11.78
CA VAL A 475 24.03 16.44 11.28
C VAL A 475 25.37 15.73 11.27
N THR A 476 25.45 14.58 11.90
CA THR A 476 26.62 13.69 11.84
C THR A 476 26.19 12.35 11.27
N VAL A 477 27.07 11.75 10.47
CA VAL A 477 26.78 10.47 9.83
C VAL A 477 27.95 9.53 10.06
N ASP A 478 27.68 8.44 10.76
CA ASP A 478 28.65 7.38 11.00
C ASP A 478 28.09 6.09 10.38
N PRO A 479 28.81 5.46 9.44
CA PRO A 479 28.35 4.21 8.82
C PRO A 479 28.08 3.06 9.80
N ALA A 480 28.72 3.06 10.96
CA ALA A 480 28.56 2.04 12.00
C ALA A 480 27.45 2.37 13.00
N THR A 481 27.26 3.64 13.38
CA THR A 481 26.30 4.01 14.44
C THR A 481 25.03 4.68 13.94
N GLY A 482 25.01 5.15 12.69
CA GLY A 482 23.87 5.78 12.03
C GLY A 482 23.98 7.29 11.91
N VAL A 483 22.84 7.90 11.58
CA VAL A 483 22.70 9.37 11.52
C VAL A 483 22.35 9.90 12.90
N ALA A 484 22.99 11.00 13.31
CA ALA A 484 22.58 11.78 14.46
C ALA A 484 22.36 13.25 14.07
N VAL A 485 21.31 13.85 14.63
CA VAL A 485 20.96 15.27 14.43
C VAL A 485 20.92 15.93 15.79
N ASP A 486 21.63 17.04 15.95
CA ASP A 486 21.81 17.73 17.24
C ASP A 486 22.41 16.81 18.32
N GLY A 487 23.27 15.86 17.91
CA GLY A 487 23.88 14.87 18.80
C GLY A 487 22.94 13.74 19.25
N VAL A 488 21.68 13.74 18.81
CA VAL A 488 20.70 12.67 19.10
C VAL A 488 20.61 11.73 17.92
N LYS A 489 20.67 10.42 18.19
CA LYS A 489 20.50 9.40 17.14
C LYS A 489 19.14 9.58 16.46
N ALA A 490 19.16 9.76 15.14
CA ALA A 490 17.95 9.91 14.34
C ALA A 490 17.36 8.53 14.05
N ASP A 491 16.19 8.27 14.63
CA ASP A 491 15.46 7.02 14.44
C ASP A 491 14.70 6.95 13.11
N PHE A 492 14.50 8.09 12.42
CA PHE A 492 13.87 8.15 11.10
C PHE A 492 14.49 9.22 10.21
N VAL A 493 14.90 8.83 9.00
CA VAL A 493 15.53 9.71 8.01
C VAL A 493 14.84 9.53 6.65
N TRP A 494 14.46 10.61 5.99
CA TRP A 494 13.81 10.60 4.68
C TRP A 494 14.72 11.28 3.67
N LYS A 495 15.06 10.60 2.58
CA LYS A 495 15.87 11.17 1.49
C LYS A 495 14.98 11.87 0.49
N THR A 496 15.34 13.09 0.11
CA THR A 496 14.61 13.87 -0.91
C THR A 496 15.10 13.63 -2.34
N LEU A 497 16.31 13.08 -2.52
CA LEU A 497 16.93 12.91 -3.84
C LEU A 497 16.92 11.44 -4.30
N PRO A 498 16.69 11.17 -5.62
CA PRO A 498 16.87 9.84 -6.21
C PRO A 498 18.31 9.32 -6.08
N TRP A 499 18.50 8.00 -6.07
CA TRP A 499 19.82 7.36 -6.13
C TRP A 499 20.64 7.77 -7.34
N SER A 500 20.01 7.89 -8.52
CA SER A 500 20.69 8.33 -9.73
C SER A 500 21.36 9.70 -9.55
N VAL A 501 20.71 10.61 -8.82
CA VAL A 501 21.25 11.94 -8.52
C VAL A 501 22.40 11.82 -7.51
N LEU A 502 22.22 11.03 -6.44
CA LEU A 502 23.26 10.85 -5.41
C LEU A 502 24.56 10.25 -5.98
N PHE A 503 24.47 9.26 -6.89
CA PHE A 503 25.65 8.67 -7.54
C PHE A 503 26.32 9.62 -8.52
N GLU A 504 25.56 10.43 -9.25
CA GLU A 504 26.13 11.46 -10.12
C GLU A 504 26.88 12.54 -9.30
N LEU A 505 26.32 12.93 -8.15
CA LEU A 505 26.98 13.84 -7.20
C LEU A 505 28.30 13.28 -6.65
N GLU A 506 28.35 11.97 -6.37
CA GLU A 506 29.57 11.27 -5.98
C GLU A 506 30.62 11.25 -7.10
N GLY A 507 30.23 10.81 -8.29
CA GLY A 507 31.14 10.59 -9.42
C GLY A 507 31.74 11.86 -10.01
N THR A 508 31.06 13.00 -9.85
CA THR A 508 31.55 14.30 -10.35
C THR A 508 32.57 14.95 -9.42
N GLY A 509 32.80 14.40 -8.22
CA GLY A 509 33.68 14.99 -7.21
C GLY A 509 33.21 16.38 -6.77
N ALA A 510 31.97 16.75 -7.07
CA ALA A 510 31.46 18.10 -6.93
C ALA A 510 31.36 18.54 -5.45
N ALA A 511 31.25 17.57 -4.54
CA ALA A 511 31.36 17.81 -3.10
C ALA A 511 32.80 18.17 -2.65
N ALA A 512 33.85 17.77 -3.41
CA ALA A 512 35.25 18.09 -3.11
C ALA A 512 35.59 19.57 -3.38
N LYS A 513 34.74 20.29 -4.14
CA LYS A 513 34.86 21.73 -4.38
C LYS A 513 34.26 22.59 -3.26
N VAL A 514 33.65 21.97 -2.25
CA VAL A 514 32.96 22.64 -1.12
C VAL A 514 33.53 22.20 0.25
N GLY A 515 34.72 21.60 0.29
CA GLY A 515 35.41 21.17 1.52
C GLY A 515 34.97 19.79 2.04
N GLY A 516 34.91 19.60 3.37
CA GLY A 516 34.60 18.31 4.05
C GLY A 516 33.20 17.71 3.78
N LYS A 517 32.39 18.35 2.92
CA LYS A 517 31.05 17.90 2.55
C LYS A 517 31.06 16.62 1.68
N ALA A 518 32.15 16.36 0.94
CA ALA A 518 32.31 15.11 0.17
C ALA A 518 32.43 13.87 1.05
N GLU A 519 33.17 14.02 2.14
CA GLU A 519 33.33 12.97 3.14
C GLU A 519 31.99 12.65 3.80
N LYS A 520 31.19 13.68 4.11
CA LYS A 520 29.86 13.51 4.69
C LYS A 520 28.86 12.84 3.76
N LEU A 521 28.83 13.21 2.47
CA LEU A 521 28.01 12.51 1.47
C LEU A 521 28.45 11.03 1.33
N THR A 522 29.76 10.79 1.35
CA THR A 522 30.32 9.43 1.30
C THR A 522 29.90 8.62 2.54
N GLN A 523 30.08 9.17 3.74
CA GLN A 523 29.64 8.56 5.00
C GLN A 523 28.14 8.25 4.97
N PHE A 524 27.32 9.12 4.39
CA PHE A 524 25.88 8.90 4.24
C PHE A 524 25.51 7.78 3.29
N MET A 525 26.18 7.67 2.15
CA MET A 525 25.95 6.55 1.24
C MET A 525 26.49 5.24 1.82
N ASP A 526 27.63 5.28 2.51
CA ASP A 526 28.20 4.12 3.20
C ASP A 526 27.28 3.64 4.34
N TYR A 527 26.71 4.56 5.13
CA TYR A 527 25.65 4.26 6.10
C TYR A 527 24.45 3.60 5.42
N ALA A 528 23.91 4.21 4.36
CA ALA A 528 22.75 3.68 3.66
C ALA A 528 23.02 2.33 2.96
N ALA A 529 24.28 2.02 2.65
CA ALA A 529 24.71 0.73 2.12
C ALA A 529 24.91 -0.32 3.21
N ALA A 530 25.43 0.08 4.38
CA ALA A 530 25.70 -0.79 5.52
C ALA A 530 24.43 -1.14 6.31
N ASP A 531 23.45 -0.23 6.36
CA ASP A 531 22.24 -0.41 7.13
C ASP A 531 21.29 -1.43 6.47
N THR A 532 21.35 -2.67 6.97
CA THR A 532 20.44 -3.76 6.59
C THR A 532 19.54 -4.20 7.74
N HIS A 533 19.61 -3.53 8.90
CA HIS A 533 18.98 -3.99 10.14
C HIS A 533 18.10 -2.95 10.82
N VAL A 534 18.19 -1.67 10.46
CA VAL A 534 17.26 -0.66 10.96
C VAL A 534 16.04 -0.62 10.05
N VAL A 535 14.91 -0.97 10.65
CA VAL A 535 13.57 -0.41 10.44
C VAL A 535 13.53 0.73 9.40
N PRO A 536 12.60 0.71 8.40
CA PRO A 536 12.62 1.52 7.18
C PRO A 536 12.92 3.00 7.44
N THR A 537 14.18 3.39 7.24
CA THR A 537 14.69 4.74 7.51
C THR A 537 15.47 5.32 6.35
N VAL A 538 15.36 4.70 5.17
CA VAL A 538 15.90 5.28 3.95
C VAL A 538 14.98 4.84 2.83
N PHE A 539 13.99 5.67 2.51
CA PHE A 539 13.14 5.37 1.37
C PHE A 539 13.87 5.55 0.06
N GLN A 540 13.68 4.57 -0.80
CA GLN A 540 14.56 4.13 -1.88
C GLN A 540 15.70 3.22 -1.39
N PRO A 541 15.52 1.88 -1.35
CA PRO A 541 16.64 0.97 -1.23
C PRO A 541 17.53 1.05 -2.49
N LEU A 542 18.81 0.70 -2.38
CA LEU A 542 19.73 0.68 -3.52
C LEU A 542 19.19 -0.19 -4.67
N TRP A 543 18.44 -1.25 -4.34
CA TRP A 543 17.82 -2.10 -5.35
C TRP A 543 16.74 -1.39 -6.18
N ALA A 544 16.10 -0.32 -5.67
CA ALA A 544 15.12 0.43 -6.45
C ALA A 544 15.76 1.11 -7.67
N HIS A 545 17.00 1.59 -7.54
CA HIS A 545 17.78 2.08 -8.66
C HIS A 545 18.05 0.99 -9.71
N MET A 546 18.33 -0.24 -9.24
CA MET A 546 18.50 -1.38 -10.15
C MET A 546 17.24 -1.65 -10.98
N LEU A 547 16.04 -1.42 -10.43
CA LEU A 547 14.79 -1.54 -11.18
C LEU A 547 14.51 -0.35 -12.11
N GLN A 548 15.11 0.81 -11.86
CA GLN A 548 14.97 2.00 -12.69
C GLN A 548 15.89 2.00 -13.92
N ALA A 549 17.08 1.40 -13.81
CA ALA A 549 18.12 1.53 -14.83
C ALA A 549 17.60 1.20 -16.23
N LYS A 550 18.03 1.95 -17.26
CA LYS A 550 17.44 1.90 -18.60
C LYS A 550 17.46 0.47 -19.18
N GLY A 551 16.34 0.07 -19.79
CA GLY A 551 16.21 -1.23 -20.47
C GLY A 551 15.94 -2.44 -19.56
N THR A 552 15.94 -2.25 -18.25
CA THR A 552 15.78 -3.33 -17.26
C THR A 552 14.43 -4.04 -17.28
N ALA A 553 13.32 -3.31 -17.45
CA ALA A 553 11.99 -3.92 -17.54
C ALA A 553 11.85 -4.83 -18.77
N ARG A 554 12.40 -4.39 -19.92
CA ARG A 554 12.45 -5.17 -21.16
C ARG A 554 13.33 -6.41 -20.99
N ASP A 555 14.51 -6.25 -20.41
CA ASP A 555 15.45 -7.35 -20.21
C ASP A 555 14.94 -8.36 -19.17
N ALA A 556 14.26 -7.90 -18.11
CA ALA A 556 13.56 -8.76 -17.17
C ALA A 556 12.47 -9.57 -17.87
N ALA A 557 11.66 -8.93 -18.72
CA ALA A 557 10.65 -9.62 -19.51
C ALA A 557 11.25 -10.65 -20.49
N VAL A 558 12.40 -10.34 -21.11
CA VAL A 558 13.14 -11.29 -21.97
C VAL A 558 13.69 -12.45 -21.15
N TRP A 559 14.26 -12.19 -19.98
CA TRP A 559 14.80 -13.23 -19.11
C TRP A 559 13.72 -14.17 -18.58
N ILE A 560 12.57 -13.65 -18.14
CA ILE A 560 11.46 -14.48 -17.66
C ILE A 560 10.97 -15.43 -18.78
N ARG A 561 11.00 -14.98 -20.04
CA ARG A 561 10.63 -15.80 -21.20
C ARG A 561 11.71 -16.82 -21.61
N SER A 562 12.90 -16.76 -21.02
CA SER A 562 13.97 -17.72 -21.30
C SER A 562 13.76 -19.04 -20.56
N GLU A 563 14.40 -20.12 -21.04
CA GLU A 563 14.26 -21.46 -20.44
C GLU A 563 14.69 -21.50 -18.96
N GLY A 564 15.61 -20.62 -18.54
CA GLY A 564 16.19 -20.59 -17.19
C GLY A 564 15.34 -19.93 -16.10
N ALA A 565 14.19 -19.32 -16.41
CA ALA A 565 13.33 -18.73 -15.39
C ALA A 565 12.45 -19.80 -14.68
N PRO A 566 12.21 -19.68 -13.37
CA PRO A 566 11.30 -20.58 -12.64
C PRO A 566 9.91 -20.61 -13.27
N ASP A 567 9.26 -21.78 -13.27
CA ASP A 567 7.94 -21.95 -13.87
C ASP A 567 6.87 -21.10 -13.16
N GLU A 568 7.03 -20.84 -11.87
CA GLU A 568 6.18 -19.92 -11.12
C GLU A 568 6.24 -18.49 -11.66
N LEU A 569 7.42 -18.02 -12.06
CA LEU A 569 7.64 -16.70 -12.67
C LEU A 569 7.08 -16.66 -14.10
N LYS A 570 7.19 -17.76 -14.85
CA LYS A 570 6.59 -17.88 -16.18
C LYS A 570 5.07 -17.92 -16.13
N LYS A 571 4.47 -18.51 -15.10
CA LYS A 571 3.00 -18.54 -14.86
C LYS A 571 2.43 -17.19 -14.43
N LEU A 572 3.27 -16.29 -13.91
CA LEU A 572 2.89 -14.93 -13.51
C LEU A 572 2.82 -13.96 -14.70
N LEU A 573 3.52 -14.25 -15.81
CA LEU A 573 3.39 -13.56 -17.10
C LEU A 573 2.24 -14.17 -17.92
#